data_AF-A0A832K6I1-F1
#
_entry.id   AF-A0A832K6I1-F1
#
_cell.length_a   1.000
_cell.length_b   1.000
_cell.length_c   1.000
_cell.angle_alpha   90.00
_cell.angle_beta   90.00
_cell.angle_gamma   90.00
#
_symmetry.space_group_name_H-M   'P 1'
#
loop_
_entity.id
_entity.type
_entity.pdbx_description
1 polymer ?
#
loop_
_entity_poly.entity_id
_entity_poly.type
_entity_poly.pdbx_seq_one_letter_code
_entity_poly.pdbx_strand_id
1 'polypeptide(L)'
;MNTVHAAGLEQNRMQTRKKASNRRQPVGLKGPVNPKRANKPPANKKLRQSVSGASLGRAGAVAKNSPLPTRFSVAPNASDINPDEIVLSARLRGALSQLGVRRLGDLNVIEVKEFLECRNCGRRSLRELETVLQRAAAGYYAVPADTSGLAPAETIRVLDASLASLPARDRDCLIKRFGGRTEQTFTLDRIGRPYHLTRERVRQIINGILTHIRLLLGPAGRLRHQHLLKLCREQVVPVTPGLIARWLPDPWPLSLRPAFYARLMAAIWPELPVWTGDEPPAPWIDGRTETLLQTVRTVVEAAGGKLALKDAFSRVTANSKYHNLSPEEFLVALRSASHAGLKVDLENPEMPQVAPA
;
A
#
# COMPACT_ATOMS: atom_id res chain seq x y z
N MET A 1 41.15 12.26 -37.79
CA MET A 1 42.33 12.89 -38.42
C MET A 1 42.55 14.21 -37.70
N ASN A 2 43.29 14.16 -36.58
CA ASN A 2 44.69 14.60 -36.45
C ASN A 2 44.88 16.10 -36.67
N THR A 3 44.99 16.83 -35.56
CA THR A 3 46.00 17.88 -35.37
C THR A 3 46.34 17.98 -33.88
N VAL A 4 47.62 17.76 -33.59
CA VAL A 4 48.30 17.83 -32.29
C VAL A 4 49.36 18.92 -32.44
N HIS A 5 49.52 19.80 -31.44
CA HIS A 5 50.72 20.56 -31.04
C HIS A 5 50.27 21.60 -29.99
N ALA A 6 51.00 21.99 -28.95
CA ALA A 6 52.27 21.63 -28.30
C ALA A 6 52.21 22.32 -26.90
N ALA A 7 52.59 21.66 -25.80
CA ALA A 7 53.89 21.76 -25.10
C ALA A 7 54.07 22.96 -24.13
N GLY A 8 54.56 22.64 -22.90
CA GLY A 8 55.04 23.58 -21.87
C GLY A 8 54.64 23.14 -20.44
N LEU A 9 55.24 22.13 -19.80
CA LEU A 9 56.49 22.11 -18.99
C LEU A 9 56.53 23.06 -17.76
N GLU A 10 56.41 22.47 -16.55
CA GLU A 10 57.30 22.59 -15.37
C GLU A 10 56.65 21.83 -14.19
N GLN A 11 57.13 20.65 -13.80
CA GLN A 11 58.14 20.38 -12.73
C GLN A 11 57.79 21.02 -11.36
N ASN A 12 57.96 20.44 -10.17
CA ASN A 12 58.39 19.14 -9.64
C ASN A 12 58.43 19.32 -8.10
N ARG A 13 57.84 18.43 -7.28
CA ARG A 13 58.46 17.79 -6.09
C ARG A 13 57.49 17.29 -5.01
N MET A 14 57.64 15.99 -4.76
CA MET A 14 57.33 15.25 -3.53
C MET A 14 58.05 15.80 -2.28
N GLN A 15 57.46 15.54 -1.11
CA GLN A 15 58.02 14.86 0.10
C GLN A 15 57.33 15.40 1.37
N THR A 16 56.40 14.66 1.98
CA THR A 16 56.55 13.64 3.05
C THR A 16 57.00 14.13 4.44
N ARG A 17 56.18 13.72 5.44
CA ARG A 17 56.44 13.48 6.88
C ARG A 17 56.65 14.70 7.82
N LYS A 18 55.81 14.79 8.86
CA LYS A 18 56.08 14.25 10.23
C LYS A 18 54.91 14.48 11.20
N LYS A 19 54.67 13.48 12.05
CA LYS A 19 53.84 13.49 13.27
C LYS A 19 54.47 14.37 14.35
N ALA A 20 53.65 14.99 15.21
CA ALA A 20 54.00 15.22 16.60
C ALA A 20 52.74 15.16 17.49
N SER A 21 52.83 14.29 18.49
CA SER A 21 51.94 14.10 19.62
C SER A 21 52.21 15.19 20.66
N ASN A 22 51.17 15.70 21.36
CA ASN A 22 51.34 15.96 22.78
C ASN A 22 50.04 15.83 23.57
N ARG A 23 50.19 15.20 24.75
CA ARG A 23 49.19 14.71 25.68
C ARG A 23 49.49 15.38 27.02
N ARG A 24 48.50 15.94 27.72
CA ARG A 24 48.40 15.98 29.20
C ARG A 24 47.01 16.48 29.64
N GLN A 25 46.39 15.67 30.51
CA GLN A 25 45.08 15.77 31.18
C GLN A 25 45.24 16.49 32.57
N PRO A 26 44.37 16.31 33.60
CA PRO A 26 42.91 16.54 33.78
C PRO A 26 42.58 17.32 35.10
N VAL A 27 41.35 17.82 35.26
CA VAL A 27 40.65 18.03 36.55
C VAL A 27 39.15 17.95 36.22
N GLY A 28 38.20 17.29 36.90
CA GLY A 28 38.13 16.60 38.19
C GLY A 28 36.67 16.70 38.66
N LEU A 29 35.93 15.60 38.52
CA LEU A 29 34.73 15.12 39.26
C LEU A 29 33.72 16.10 39.88
N LYS A 30 32.44 15.95 39.49
CA LYS A 30 31.27 15.81 40.39
C LYS A 30 30.03 15.33 39.60
N GLY A 31 29.51 14.16 39.94
CA GLY A 31 28.08 13.82 39.73
C GLY A 31 27.33 13.89 41.06
N PRO A 32 26.09 13.39 41.17
CA PRO A 32 24.93 13.55 40.29
C PRO A 32 23.85 14.40 40.99
N VAL A 33 23.03 15.18 40.27
CA VAL A 33 21.80 15.76 40.83
C VAL A 33 20.65 15.65 39.84
N ASN A 34 19.63 14.93 40.30
CA ASN A 34 18.33 14.75 39.67
C ASN A 34 17.40 15.89 40.14
N PRO A 35 16.70 16.61 39.24
CA PRO A 35 15.45 17.23 39.60
C PRO A 35 14.31 16.66 38.74
N LYS A 36 13.46 15.86 39.40
CA LYS A 36 12.08 15.62 38.98
C LYS A 36 11.34 16.96 38.93
N ARG A 37 10.39 17.05 37.98
CA ARG A 37 9.29 18.02 37.84
C ARG A 37 9.67 19.46 37.44
N ALA A 38 9.49 19.77 36.17
CA ALA A 38 8.50 20.76 35.71
C ALA A 38 8.40 20.73 34.17
N ASN A 39 7.29 21.26 33.65
CA ASN A 39 6.99 21.54 32.23
C ASN A 39 6.40 20.39 31.40
N LYS A 40 5.17 20.06 31.79
CA LYS A 40 4.12 19.51 30.94
C LYS A 40 3.64 20.62 29.98
N PRO A 41 3.75 20.50 28.64
CA PRO A 41 3.14 21.47 27.74
C PRO A 41 1.60 21.34 27.77
N PRO A 42 0.85 22.44 27.63
CA PRO A 42 -0.60 22.44 27.82
C PRO A 42 -1.30 21.63 26.72
N ALA A 43 -2.33 20.90 27.15
CA ALA A 43 -3.20 20.11 26.30
C ALA A 43 -3.92 21.00 25.28
N ASN A 44 -3.60 20.82 24.00
CA ASN A 44 -4.32 21.47 22.91
C ASN A 44 -5.70 20.81 22.72
N LYS A 45 -6.66 21.31 23.48
CA LYS A 45 -8.09 21.00 23.42
C LYS A 45 -8.73 22.01 22.48
N LYS A 46 -8.77 21.71 21.17
CA LYS A 46 -9.73 22.21 20.16
C LYS A 46 -9.23 21.82 18.76
N LEU A 47 -10.01 21.00 18.07
CA LEU A 47 -10.53 21.23 16.71
C LEU A 47 -10.94 19.87 16.11
N ARG A 48 -12.21 19.50 16.26
CA ARG A 48 -12.91 18.48 15.45
C ARG A 48 -14.41 18.59 15.74
N GLN A 49 -14.98 19.68 15.26
CA GLN A 49 -16.41 19.82 14.99
C GLN A 49 -16.51 20.31 13.55
N SER A 50 -16.87 19.40 12.64
CA SER A 50 -17.45 19.73 11.32
C SER A 50 -17.74 18.44 10.57
N VAL A 51 -18.83 17.75 10.94
CA VAL A 51 -19.67 17.04 9.96
C VAL A 51 -21.10 17.13 10.47
N SER A 52 -21.80 18.18 10.06
CA SER A 52 -23.25 18.32 10.21
C SER A 52 -23.79 18.70 8.83
N GLY A 53 -24.67 17.86 8.27
CA GLY A 53 -25.39 18.20 7.05
C GLY A 53 -25.79 17.01 6.20
N ALA A 54 -26.74 16.21 6.67
CA ALA A 54 -27.75 15.57 5.83
C ALA A 54 -28.91 15.11 6.74
N SER A 55 -30.09 15.70 6.52
CA SER A 55 -31.31 15.55 7.30
C SER A 55 -31.94 14.17 7.14
N LEU A 56 -32.19 13.49 8.26
CA LEU A 56 -33.20 12.43 8.38
C LEU A 56 -34.00 12.67 9.66
N GLY A 57 -35.31 12.48 9.56
CA GLY A 57 -36.34 13.01 10.44
C GLY A 57 -36.24 12.67 11.93
N ARG A 58 -36.95 13.49 12.72
CA ARG A 58 -37.17 13.32 14.16
C ARG A 58 -37.59 11.89 14.50
N ALA A 59 -36.73 11.17 15.21
CA ALA A 59 -37.10 10.05 16.06
C ALA A 59 -36.85 10.45 17.53
N GLY A 60 -37.77 10.05 18.40
CA GLY A 60 -37.97 10.58 19.76
C GLY A 60 -36.75 10.52 20.69
N ALA A 61 -36.82 11.37 21.72
CA ALA A 61 -35.86 11.44 22.80
C ALA A 61 -35.73 10.07 23.51
N VAL A 62 -34.57 9.41 23.34
CA VAL A 62 -34.25 8.16 24.03
C VAL A 62 -33.80 8.47 25.46
N ALA A 63 -34.46 7.83 26.42
CA ALA A 63 -34.19 7.92 27.85
C ALA A 63 -32.74 7.54 28.19
N LYS A 64 -32.10 8.29 29.08
CA LYS A 64 -30.67 8.16 29.42
C LYS A 64 -30.30 6.93 30.29
N ASN A 65 -31.24 6.05 30.64
CA ASN A 65 -31.02 4.93 31.57
C ASN A 65 -31.73 3.63 31.16
N SER A 66 -31.61 3.18 29.91
CA SER A 66 -31.95 1.78 29.60
C SER A 66 -30.85 0.84 30.12
N PRO A 67 -31.19 -0.29 30.77
CA PRO A 67 -30.20 -1.28 31.19
C PRO A 67 -29.43 -1.79 29.96
N LEU A 68 -28.13 -1.99 30.12
CA LEU A 68 -27.28 -2.56 29.07
C LEU A 68 -27.81 -3.96 28.71
N PRO A 69 -27.87 -4.32 27.42
CA PRO A 69 -28.26 -5.67 27.03
C PRO A 69 -27.29 -6.68 27.64
N THR A 70 -27.80 -7.84 28.04
CA THR A 70 -26.98 -8.90 28.66
C THR A 70 -26.05 -9.55 27.63
N ARG A 71 -26.45 -9.58 26.35
CA ARG A 71 -25.73 -10.22 25.25
C ARG A 71 -25.69 -9.34 24.01
N PHE A 72 -24.70 -9.58 23.15
CA PHE A 72 -24.68 -9.00 21.81
C PHE A 72 -25.69 -9.71 20.89
N SER A 73 -26.17 -8.99 19.88
CA SER A 73 -27.01 -9.53 18.82
C SER A 73 -26.41 -9.12 17.49
N VAL A 74 -25.91 -10.10 16.74
CA VAL A 74 -25.31 -9.89 15.42
C VAL A 74 -26.27 -10.38 14.34
N ALA A 75 -26.57 -9.50 13.38
CA ALA A 75 -27.45 -9.83 12.27
C ALA A 75 -26.83 -10.93 11.39
N PRO A 76 -27.62 -11.84 10.77
CA PRO A 76 -27.10 -12.94 9.96
C PRO A 76 -26.17 -12.48 8.83
N ASN A 77 -26.52 -11.39 8.15
CA ASN A 77 -25.71 -10.79 7.08
C ASN A 77 -24.38 -10.18 7.57
N ALA A 78 -24.23 -9.96 8.88
CA ALA A 78 -23.01 -9.45 9.51
C ALA A 78 -22.16 -10.56 10.13
N SER A 79 -22.70 -11.78 10.27
CA SER A 79 -22.10 -12.84 11.08
C SER A 79 -20.70 -13.23 10.63
N ASP A 80 -20.47 -13.33 9.31
CA ASP A 80 -19.20 -13.82 8.75
C ASP A 80 -18.10 -12.77 8.62
N ILE A 81 -18.36 -11.51 9.00
CA ILE A 81 -17.38 -10.43 8.86
C ILE A 81 -16.22 -10.67 9.82
N ASN A 82 -15.01 -10.71 9.28
CA ASN A 82 -13.79 -10.75 10.06
C ASN A 82 -13.46 -9.36 10.62
N PRO A 83 -13.31 -9.19 11.95
CA PRO A 83 -12.90 -7.92 12.57
C PRO A 83 -11.59 -7.32 12.02
N ASP A 84 -10.68 -8.16 11.52
CA ASP A 84 -9.39 -7.74 10.92
C ASP A 84 -9.50 -7.13 9.52
N GLU A 85 -10.67 -7.21 8.91
CA GLU A 85 -10.92 -6.65 7.58
C GLU A 85 -11.66 -5.31 7.64
N ILE A 86 -12.02 -4.82 8.84
CA ILE A 86 -12.78 -3.59 9.03
C ILE A 86 -12.07 -2.59 9.94
N VAL A 87 -12.44 -1.32 9.81
CA VAL A 87 -11.90 -0.23 10.63
C VAL A 87 -12.39 -0.36 12.08
N LEU A 88 -11.45 -0.65 12.99
CA LEU A 88 -11.66 -0.70 14.44
C LEU A 88 -10.55 0.07 15.15
N SER A 89 -10.86 0.65 16.31
CA SER A 89 -9.86 1.17 17.23
C SER A 89 -8.99 0.05 17.77
N ALA A 90 -7.74 0.38 18.13
CA ALA A 90 -6.81 -0.58 18.71
C ALA A 90 -7.37 -1.24 19.99
N ARG A 91 -8.20 -0.52 20.77
CA ARG A 91 -8.83 -1.06 21.99
C ARG A 91 -9.90 -2.08 21.66
N LEU A 92 -10.79 -1.75 20.72
CA LEU A 92 -11.85 -2.67 20.32
C LEU A 92 -11.24 -3.91 19.66
N ARG A 93 -10.28 -3.73 18.75
CA ARG A 93 -9.54 -4.84 18.14
C ARG A 93 -8.86 -5.73 19.19
N GLY A 94 -8.18 -5.13 20.16
CA GLY A 94 -7.55 -5.86 21.26
C GLY A 94 -8.54 -6.65 22.12
N ALA A 95 -9.69 -6.06 22.43
CA ALA A 95 -10.74 -6.75 23.20
C ALA A 95 -11.33 -7.95 22.43
N LEU A 96 -11.68 -7.77 21.15
CA LEU A 96 -12.18 -8.86 20.31
C LEU A 96 -11.15 -9.99 20.18
N SER A 97 -9.88 -9.66 20.00
CA SER A 97 -8.79 -10.64 19.93
C SER A 97 -8.60 -11.39 21.26
N GLN A 98 -8.67 -10.70 22.41
CA GLN A 98 -8.58 -11.33 23.74
C GLN A 98 -9.72 -12.33 23.97
N LEU A 99 -10.91 -12.06 23.44
CA LEU A 99 -12.09 -12.92 23.51
C LEU A 99 -12.11 -14.01 22.43
N GLY A 100 -11.09 -14.09 21.57
CA GLY A 100 -11.02 -15.08 20.52
C GLY A 100 -12.04 -14.90 19.39
N VAL A 101 -12.63 -13.70 19.25
CA VAL A 101 -13.60 -13.38 18.19
C VAL A 101 -12.89 -13.36 16.84
N ARG A 102 -13.23 -14.30 15.96
CA ARG A 102 -12.69 -14.41 14.60
C ARG A 102 -13.68 -13.89 13.56
N ARG A 103 -14.97 -13.92 13.88
CA ARG A 103 -16.07 -13.38 13.08
C ARG A 103 -17.03 -12.64 13.99
N LEU A 104 -17.74 -11.62 13.49
CA LEU A 104 -18.67 -10.86 14.33
C LEU A 104 -19.75 -11.77 14.95
N GLY A 105 -20.17 -12.84 14.27
CA GLY A 105 -21.14 -13.81 14.79
C GLY A 105 -20.73 -14.50 16.09
N ASP A 106 -19.42 -14.61 16.39
CA ASP A 106 -18.91 -15.20 17.64
C ASP A 106 -19.34 -14.37 18.86
N LEU A 107 -19.70 -13.09 18.67
CA LEU A 107 -20.22 -12.24 19.74
C LEU A 107 -21.57 -12.69 20.28
N ASN A 108 -22.35 -13.48 19.52
CA ASN A 108 -23.68 -13.95 19.96
C ASN A 108 -23.61 -14.84 21.21
N VAL A 109 -22.46 -15.47 21.48
CA VAL A 109 -22.24 -16.30 22.67
C VAL A 109 -21.49 -15.57 23.80
N ILE A 110 -21.06 -14.33 23.57
CA ILE A 110 -20.31 -13.52 24.54
C ILE A 110 -21.27 -12.58 25.29
N GLU A 111 -21.13 -12.53 26.61
CA GLU A 111 -21.91 -11.59 27.42
C GLU A 111 -21.28 -10.19 27.40
N VAL A 112 -22.12 -9.15 27.47
CA VAL A 112 -21.63 -7.76 27.51
C VAL A 112 -20.76 -7.51 28.74
N LYS A 113 -21.05 -8.21 29.86
CA LYS A 113 -20.24 -8.16 31.08
C LYS A 113 -18.83 -8.70 30.83
N GLU A 114 -18.69 -9.87 30.23
CA GLU A 114 -17.41 -10.49 29.88
C GLU A 114 -16.59 -9.58 28.95
N PHE A 115 -17.24 -8.96 27.97
CA PHE A 115 -16.59 -7.98 27.09
C PHE A 115 -16.05 -6.75 27.84
N LEU A 116 -16.78 -6.28 28.87
CA LEU A 116 -16.36 -5.14 29.69
C LEU A 116 -15.25 -5.49 30.70
N GLU A 117 -15.03 -6.77 31.00
CA GLU A 117 -13.93 -7.26 31.84
C GLU A 117 -12.59 -7.29 31.08
N CYS A 118 -12.61 -7.17 29.74
CA CYS A 118 -11.40 -7.08 28.93
C CYS A 118 -10.53 -5.86 29.30
N ARG A 119 -9.21 -6.07 29.35
CA ARG A 119 -8.26 -5.02 29.73
C ARG A 119 -8.29 -3.90 28.70
N ASN A 120 -8.31 -2.64 29.17
CA ASN A 120 -8.41 -1.44 28.33
C ASN A 120 -9.69 -1.36 27.48
N CYS A 121 -10.72 -2.15 27.81
CA CYS A 121 -12.06 -2.06 27.24
C CYS A 121 -12.98 -1.24 28.15
N GLY A 122 -14.06 -0.67 27.61
CA GLY A 122 -15.03 0.09 28.39
C GLY A 122 -16.16 0.64 27.54
N ARG A 123 -16.99 1.52 28.12
CA ARG A 123 -18.21 2.05 27.48
C ARG A 123 -17.99 2.65 26.08
N ARG A 124 -16.80 3.20 25.81
CA ARG A 124 -16.48 3.75 24.49
C ARG A 124 -16.25 2.66 23.44
N SER A 125 -15.52 1.61 23.78
CA SER A 125 -15.31 0.45 22.90
C SER A 125 -16.63 -0.29 22.65
N LEU A 126 -17.50 -0.35 23.67
CA LEU A 126 -18.84 -0.91 23.52
C LEU A 126 -19.69 -0.13 22.50
N ARG A 127 -19.75 1.20 22.63
CA ARG A 127 -20.47 2.04 21.64
C ARG A 127 -19.88 1.95 20.24
N GLU A 128 -18.55 1.83 20.15
CA GLU A 128 -17.88 1.60 18.88
C GLU A 128 -18.31 0.26 18.28
N LEU A 129 -18.34 -0.82 19.08
CA LEU A 129 -18.81 -2.13 18.66
C LEU A 129 -20.28 -2.08 18.20
N GLU A 130 -21.16 -1.43 18.96
CA GLU A 130 -22.57 -1.23 18.58
C GLU A 130 -22.68 -0.51 17.22
N THR A 131 -21.87 0.54 17.01
CA THR A 131 -21.85 1.26 15.73
C THR A 131 -21.39 0.36 14.58
N VAL A 132 -20.40 -0.49 14.81
CA VAL A 132 -19.90 -1.46 13.83
C VAL A 132 -20.98 -2.49 13.49
N LEU A 133 -21.64 -3.06 14.50
CA LEU A 133 -22.71 -4.03 14.31
C LEU A 133 -23.91 -3.43 13.56
N GLN A 134 -24.27 -2.17 13.86
CA GLN A 134 -25.32 -1.45 13.14
C GLN A 134 -24.96 -1.23 11.66
N ARG A 135 -23.73 -0.79 11.37
CA ARG A 135 -23.25 -0.62 9.98
C ARG A 135 -23.23 -1.95 9.24
N ALA A 136 -22.78 -3.01 9.90
CA ALA A 136 -22.74 -4.34 9.34
C ALA A 136 -24.14 -4.86 9.02
N ALA A 137 -25.10 -4.73 9.95
CA ALA A 137 -26.49 -5.09 9.74
C ALA A 137 -27.13 -4.29 8.59
N ALA A 138 -26.76 -3.02 8.43
CA ALA A 138 -27.18 -2.17 7.32
C ALA A 138 -26.49 -2.49 5.97
N GLY A 139 -25.62 -3.50 5.91
CA GLY A 139 -24.96 -3.92 4.68
C GLY A 139 -23.75 -3.08 4.27
N TYR A 140 -23.20 -2.25 5.17
CA TYR A 140 -22.03 -1.40 4.85
C TYR A 140 -20.77 -2.20 4.45
N TYR A 141 -20.67 -3.43 4.95
CA TYR A 141 -19.58 -4.37 4.61
C TYR A 141 -20.02 -5.47 3.65
N ALA A 142 -21.17 -5.29 2.99
CA ALA A 142 -21.67 -6.27 2.04
C ALA A 142 -20.64 -6.49 0.94
N VAL A 143 -20.38 -7.77 0.69
CA VAL A 143 -19.59 -8.20 -0.45
C VAL A 143 -20.50 -8.16 -1.69
N PRO A 144 -20.03 -7.61 -2.82
CA PRO A 144 -20.79 -7.68 -4.07
C PRO A 144 -21.17 -9.12 -4.40
N ALA A 145 -22.44 -9.36 -4.67
CA ALA A 145 -22.94 -10.69 -5.00
C ALA A 145 -22.52 -11.13 -6.41
N ASP A 146 -22.21 -10.18 -7.29
CA ASP A 146 -21.78 -10.41 -8.66
C ASP A 146 -20.34 -9.97 -8.92
N THR A 147 -19.80 -10.40 -10.07
CA THR A 147 -18.44 -10.02 -10.49
C THR A 147 -18.36 -8.55 -10.93
N SER A 148 -19.48 -7.90 -11.25
CA SER A 148 -19.49 -6.52 -11.72
C SER A 148 -19.02 -5.55 -10.64
N GLY A 149 -19.46 -5.76 -9.39
CA GLY A 149 -18.98 -4.97 -8.25
C GLY A 149 -17.50 -5.19 -7.91
N LEU A 150 -16.87 -6.25 -8.43
CA LEU A 150 -15.44 -6.56 -8.28
C LEU A 150 -14.60 -6.12 -9.49
N ALA A 151 -15.23 -5.59 -10.55
CA ALA A 151 -14.55 -5.18 -11.76
C ALA A 151 -13.41 -4.19 -11.46
N PRO A 152 -12.33 -4.17 -12.27
CA PRO A 152 -11.20 -3.27 -12.07
C PRO A 152 -11.63 -1.79 -11.98
N ALA A 153 -12.57 -1.37 -12.83
CA ALA A 153 -13.15 -0.03 -12.83
C ALA A 153 -13.73 0.37 -11.46
N GLU A 154 -14.54 -0.51 -10.88
CA GLU A 154 -15.18 -0.27 -9.59
C GLU A 154 -14.15 -0.28 -8.46
N THR A 155 -13.13 -1.13 -8.56
CA THR A 155 -12.02 -1.13 -7.60
C THR A 155 -11.29 0.21 -7.56
N ILE A 156 -11.04 0.84 -8.71
CA ILE A 156 -10.44 2.18 -8.75
C ILE A 156 -11.38 3.23 -8.13
N ARG A 157 -12.69 3.17 -8.39
CA ARG A 157 -13.67 4.10 -7.81
C ARG A 157 -13.75 4.01 -6.29
N VAL A 158 -13.75 2.79 -5.74
CA VAL A 158 -13.76 2.59 -4.28
C VAL A 158 -12.44 3.06 -3.66
N LEU A 159 -11.30 2.83 -4.32
CA LEU A 159 -10.02 3.40 -3.88
C LEU A 159 -10.07 4.93 -3.85
N ASP A 160 -10.61 5.57 -4.88
CA ASP A 160 -10.74 7.02 -4.94
C ASP A 160 -11.65 7.58 -3.85
N ALA A 161 -12.81 6.95 -3.62
CA ALA A 161 -13.71 7.31 -2.53
C ALA A 161 -13.05 7.14 -1.15
N SER A 162 -12.27 6.08 -0.97
CA SER A 162 -11.50 5.84 0.26
C SER A 162 -10.49 6.95 0.50
N LEU A 163 -9.79 7.40 -0.55
CA LEU A 163 -8.85 8.52 -0.48
C LEU A 163 -9.54 9.83 -0.14
N ALA A 164 -10.72 10.09 -0.72
CA ALA A 164 -11.50 11.30 -0.46
C ALA A 164 -11.90 11.41 1.02
N SER A 165 -12.16 10.28 1.69
CA SER A 165 -12.51 10.21 3.11
C SER A 165 -11.36 10.51 4.07
N LEU A 166 -10.11 10.49 3.60
CA LEU A 166 -8.94 10.73 4.43
C LEU A 166 -8.83 12.19 4.90
N PRO A 167 -8.23 12.44 6.08
CA PRO A 167 -7.88 13.80 6.49
C PRO A 167 -7.02 14.51 5.44
N ALA A 168 -7.27 15.80 5.20
CA ALA A 168 -6.63 16.56 4.11
C ALA A 168 -5.10 16.46 4.10
N ARG A 169 -4.45 16.55 5.26
CA ARG A 169 -2.99 16.39 5.40
C ARG A 169 -2.51 15.00 4.99
N ASP A 170 -3.23 13.97 5.43
CA ASP A 170 -2.85 12.57 5.21
C ASP A 170 -3.01 12.22 3.73
N ARG A 171 -4.11 12.67 3.12
CA ARG A 171 -4.33 12.59 1.67
C ARG A 171 -3.24 13.31 0.88
N ASP A 172 -2.87 14.52 1.28
CA ASP A 172 -1.80 15.30 0.63
C ASP A 172 -0.43 14.58 0.70
N CYS A 173 -0.07 14.03 1.86
CA CYS A 173 1.16 13.25 2.02
C CYS A 173 1.20 12.06 1.04
N LEU A 174 0.07 11.37 0.87
CA LEU A 174 -0.05 10.24 -0.04
C LEU A 174 0.04 10.67 -1.52
N ILE A 175 -0.67 11.74 -1.88
CA ILE A 175 -0.64 12.34 -3.23
C ILE A 175 0.78 12.75 -3.61
N LYS A 176 1.53 13.40 -2.71
CA LYS A 176 2.94 13.76 -2.93
C LYS A 176 3.84 12.54 -3.01
N ARG A 177 3.57 11.50 -2.22
CA ARG A 177 4.38 10.27 -2.22
C ARG A 177 4.28 9.52 -3.55
N PHE A 178 3.06 9.42 -4.11
CA PHE A 178 2.79 8.60 -5.29
C PHE A 178 2.55 9.40 -6.57
N GLY A 179 2.76 10.72 -6.56
CA GLY A 179 2.70 11.56 -7.77
C GLY A 179 1.28 11.73 -8.32
N GLY A 180 0.33 12.14 -7.48
CA GLY A 180 -1.10 12.17 -7.81
C GLY A 180 -1.49 12.94 -9.06
N ARG A 181 -1.05 14.20 -9.20
CA ARG A 181 -1.51 15.11 -10.28
C ARG A 181 -0.46 15.36 -11.35
N THR A 182 0.81 15.40 -10.96
CA THR A 182 1.95 15.74 -11.81
C THR A 182 2.88 14.56 -12.05
N GLU A 183 2.55 13.37 -11.52
CA GLU A 183 3.37 12.15 -11.52
C GLU A 183 4.70 12.26 -10.76
N GLN A 184 5.13 13.47 -10.42
CA GLN A 184 6.30 13.72 -9.60
C GLN A 184 6.11 13.16 -8.17
N THR A 185 6.95 12.20 -7.82
CA THR A 185 7.00 11.62 -6.47
C THR A 185 7.98 12.37 -5.58
N PHE A 186 7.62 12.56 -4.31
CA PHE A 186 8.47 13.22 -3.33
C PHE A 186 9.10 12.20 -2.37
N THR A 187 10.33 12.51 -1.94
CA THR A 187 10.98 11.79 -0.86
C THR A 187 10.25 12.05 0.46
N LEU A 188 10.33 11.10 1.38
CA LEU A 188 9.72 11.23 2.72
C LEU A 188 10.23 12.49 3.47
N ASP A 189 11.50 12.84 3.28
CA ASP A 189 12.08 14.07 3.83
C ASP A 189 11.40 15.31 3.25
N ARG A 190 11.29 15.40 1.92
CA ARG A 190 10.66 16.52 1.22
C ARG A 190 9.18 16.68 1.61
N ILE A 191 8.47 15.57 1.84
CA ILE A 191 7.07 15.59 2.32
C ILE A 191 6.99 16.11 3.76
N GLY A 192 7.97 15.81 4.61
CA GLY A 192 7.96 16.19 6.02
C GLY A 192 8.21 17.66 6.30
N ARG A 193 9.03 18.33 5.46
CA ARG A 193 9.46 19.73 5.66
C ARG A 193 8.30 20.72 5.86
N PRO A 194 7.24 20.74 5.01
CA PRO A 194 6.12 21.68 5.18
C PRO A 194 5.28 21.42 6.43
N TYR A 195 5.37 20.22 7.02
CA TYR A 195 4.60 19.81 8.19
C TYR A 195 5.43 19.77 9.48
N HIS A 196 6.70 20.15 9.43
CA HIS A 196 7.66 20.01 10.54
C HIS A 196 7.73 18.57 11.08
N LEU A 197 7.69 17.58 10.18
CA LEU A 197 7.76 16.16 10.51
C LEU A 197 9.12 15.59 10.10
N THR A 198 9.65 14.67 10.92
CA THR A 198 10.81 13.89 10.54
C THR A 198 10.47 12.91 9.42
N ARG A 199 11.48 12.51 8.63
CA ARG A 199 11.36 11.47 7.61
C ARG A 199 10.68 10.20 8.14
N GLU A 200 11.09 9.73 9.31
CA GLU A 200 10.53 8.53 9.94
C GLU A 200 9.07 8.73 10.35
N ARG A 201 8.70 9.92 10.83
CA ARG A 201 7.31 10.21 11.16
C ARG A 201 6.41 10.21 9.92
N VAL A 202 6.89 10.74 8.80
CA VAL A 202 6.17 10.67 7.51
C VAL A 202 5.98 9.21 7.08
N ARG A 203 7.02 8.37 7.21
CA ARG A 203 6.92 6.94 6.90
C ARG A 203 5.82 6.26 7.72
N GLN A 204 5.78 6.50 9.03
CA GLN A 204 4.75 5.95 9.92
C GLN A 204 3.34 6.39 9.53
N ILE A 205 3.18 7.67 9.18
CA ILE A 205 1.89 8.22 8.72
C ILE A 205 1.46 7.52 7.43
N ILE A 206 2.33 7.43 6.42
CA ILE A 206 2.01 6.78 5.15
C ILE A 206 1.64 5.31 5.36
N ASN A 207 2.42 4.55 6.14
CA ASN A 207 2.11 3.15 6.42
C ASN A 207 0.78 2.98 7.17
N GLY A 208 0.48 3.90 8.11
CA GLY A 208 -0.81 3.95 8.79
C GLY A 208 -1.96 4.23 7.83
N ILE A 209 -1.79 5.16 6.87
CA ILE A 209 -2.78 5.46 5.84
C ILE A 209 -3.02 4.27 4.93
N LEU A 210 -1.97 3.60 4.45
CA LEU A 210 -2.09 2.42 3.58
C LEU A 210 -2.85 1.29 4.29
N THR A 211 -2.54 1.05 5.57
CA THR A 211 -3.28 0.09 6.40
C THR A 211 -4.74 0.51 6.54
N HIS A 212 -5.00 1.80 6.77
CA HIS A 212 -6.35 2.32 6.92
C HIS A 212 -7.17 2.20 5.63
N ILE A 213 -6.59 2.49 4.45
CA ILE A 213 -7.22 2.29 3.14
C ILE A 213 -7.63 0.82 2.98
N ARG A 214 -6.74 -0.15 3.30
CA ARG A 214 -7.08 -1.58 3.22
C ARG A 214 -8.29 -1.94 4.08
N LEU A 215 -8.42 -1.34 5.27
CA LEU A 215 -9.58 -1.55 6.16
C LEU A 215 -10.85 -0.82 5.70
N LEU A 216 -10.72 0.31 5.00
CA LEU A 216 -11.85 1.03 4.42
C LEU A 216 -12.49 0.25 3.26
N LEU A 217 -11.70 -0.54 2.53
CA LEU A 217 -12.22 -1.46 1.50
C LEU A 217 -13.07 -2.60 2.09
N GLY A 218 -12.97 -2.85 3.40
CA GLY A 218 -13.73 -3.90 4.07
C GLY A 218 -13.38 -5.32 3.57
N PRO A 219 -14.26 -6.30 3.85
CA PRO A 219 -14.12 -7.67 3.36
C PRO A 219 -14.01 -7.76 1.82
N ALA A 220 -14.69 -6.86 1.11
CA ALA A 220 -14.61 -6.78 -0.35
C ALA A 220 -13.20 -6.46 -0.87
N GLY A 221 -12.34 -5.81 -0.06
CA GLY A 221 -10.97 -5.48 -0.44
C GLY A 221 -10.11 -6.70 -0.78
N ARG A 222 -10.27 -7.81 -0.05
CA ARG A 222 -9.57 -9.08 -0.35
C ARG A 222 -10.04 -9.66 -1.69
N LEU A 223 -11.34 -9.63 -1.95
CA LEU A 223 -11.94 -10.17 -3.17
C LEU A 223 -11.54 -9.35 -4.40
N ARG A 224 -11.50 -8.03 -4.28
CA ARG A 224 -10.97 -7.13 -5.32
C ARG A 224 -9.53 -7.47 -5.68
N HIS A 225 -8.68 -7.66 -4.66
CA HIS A 225 -7.30 -8.08 -4.87
C HIS A 225 -7.21 -9.43 -5.61
N GLN A 226 -7.98 -10.43 -5.17
CA GLN A 226 -8.01 -11.75 -5.80
C GLN A 226 -8.51 -11.69 -7.25
N HIS A 227 -9.52 -10.87 -7.53
CA HIS A 227 -10.05 -10.66 -8.88
C HIS A 227 -9.00 -10.04 -9.81
N LEU A 228 -8.27 -9.03 -9.32
CA LEU A 228 -7.17 -8.42 -10.08
C LEU A 228 -6.01 -9.39 -10.31
N LEU A 229 -5.62 -10.18 -9.30
CA LEU A 229 -4.61 -11.22 -9.47
C LEU A 229 -5.03 -12.27 -10.50
N LYS A 230 -6.30 -12.69 -10.46
CA LYS A 230 -6.86 -13.62 -11.45
C LYS A 230 -6.74 -13.04 -12.86
N LEU A 231 -7.12 -11.77 -13.05
CA LEU A 231 -6.98 -11.06 -14.33
C LEU A 231 -5.52 -11.08 -14.81
N CYS A 232 -4.57 -10.71 -13.95
CA CYS A 232 -3.14 -10.71 -14.28
C CYS A 232 -2.62 -12.11 -14.64
N ARG A 233 -3.07 -13.16 -13.94
CA ARG A 233 -2.67 -14.55 -14.20
C ARG A 233 -3.20 -15.08 -15.53
N GLU A 234 -4.49 -14.88 -15.80
CA GLU A 234 -5.16 -15.42 -16.99
C GLU A 234 -4.69 -14.76 -18.29
N GLN A 235 -4.30 -13.49 -18.20
CA GLN A 235 -3.83 -12.72 -19.34
C GLN A 235 -2.29 -12.59 -19.39
N VAL A 236 -1.59 -12.99 -18.32
CA VAL A 236 -0.14 -12.79 -18.14
C VAL A 236 0.24 -11.33 -18.38
N VAL A 237 -0.46 -10.43 -17.68
CA VAL A 237 -0.27 -8.98 -17.82
C VAL A 237 0.06 -8.32 -16.48
N PRO A 238 1.02 -7.40 -16.45
CA PRO A 238 1.22 -6.54 -15.29
C PRO A 238 0.17 -5.43 -15.26
N VAL A 239 -0.16 -4.96 -14.05
CA VAL A 239 -0.96 -3.74 -13.88
C VAL A 239 -0.06 -2.54 -14.17
N THR A 240 -0.40 -1.78 -15.21
CA THR A 240 0.35 -0.58 -15.62
C THR A 240 -0.56 0.66 -15.52
N PRO A 241 0.01 1.88 -15.48
CA PRO A 241 -0.78 3.11 -15.62
C PRO A 241 -1.65 3.10 -16.89
N GLY A 242 -1.11 2.56 -18.01
CA GLY A 242 -1.84 2.41 -19.26
C GLY A 242 -3.03 1.45 -19.14
N LEU A 243 -2.85 0.31 -18.47
CA LEU A 243 -3.94 -0.65 -18.24
C LEU A 243 -5.04 -0.05 -17.35
N ILE A 244 -4.64 0.65 -16.28
CA ILE A 244 -5.60 1.35 -15.41
C ILE A 244 -6.40 2.40 -16.20
N ALA A 245 -5.76 3.12 -17.12
CA ALA A 245 -6.43 4.10 -17.96
C ALA A 245 -7.53 3.46 -18.84
N ARG A 246 -7.37 2.19 -19.24
CA ARG A 246 -8.39 1.44 -20.01
C ARG A 246 -9.58 0.98 -19.17
N TRP A 247 -9.44 0.90 -17.85
CA TRP A 247 -10.52 0.44 -16.97
C TRP A 247 -11.61 1.49 -16.71
N LEU A 248 -11.35 2.77 -17.00
CA LEU A 248 -12.34 3.83 -16.89
C LEU A 248 -12.60 4.49 -18.25
N PRO A 249 -13.74 5.18 -18.42
CA PRO A 249 -14.05 5.89 -19.66
C PRO A 249 -12.98 6.92 -20.03
N ASP A 250 -12.86 7.17 -21.33
CA ASP A 250 -12.11 8.28 -21.91
C ASP A 250 -13.07 9.45 -22.20
N PRO A 251 -12.81 10.69 -21.74
CA PRO A 251 -11.66 11.13 -20.96
C PRO A 251 -11.64 10.62 -19.52
N TRP A 252 -10.42 10.42 -19.00
CA TRP A 252 -10.18 9.97 -17.63
C TRP A 252 -10.96 10.79 -16.60
N PRO A 253 -11.84 10.17 -15.78
CA PRO A 253 -12.82 10.92 -14.99
C PRO A 253 -12.34 11.35 -13.61
N LEU A 254 -11.17 10.87 -13.15
CA LEU A 254 -10.71 11.08 -11.77
C LEU A 254 -9.65 12.19 -11.67
N SER A 255 -9.62 12.86 -10.52
CA SER A 255 -8.68 13.97 -10.30
C SER A 255 -7.21 13.57 -10.17
N LEU A 256 -6.95 12.30 -9.83
CA LEU A 256 -5.61 11.72 -9.74
C LEU A 256 -5.34 10.89 -10.99
N ARG A 257 -4.09 10.88 -11.45
CA ARG A 257 -3.71 10.18 -12.68
C ARG A 257 -3.62 8.66 -12.51
N PRO A 258 -3.75 7.86 -13.59
CA PRO A 258 -3.63 6.40 -13.53
C PRO A 258 -2.36 5.90 -12.81
N ALA A 259 -1.22 6.56 -13.02
CA ALA A 259 0.05 6.20 -12.39
C ALA A 259 0.02 6.26 -10.85
N PHE A 260 -0.79 7.16 -10.29
CA PHE A 260 -0.99 7.23 -8.84
C PHE A 260 -1.70 5.98 -8.32
N TYR A 261 -2.76 5.51 -9.00
CA TYR A 261 -3.47 4.31 -8.59
C TYR A 261 -2.61 3.05 -8.75
N ALA A 262 -1.77 2.97 -9.79
CA ALA A 262 -0.79 1.89 -9.92
C ALA A 262 0.13 1.84 -8.68
N ARG A 263 0.80 2.95 -8.36
CA ARG A 263 1.70 3.03 -7.19
C ARG A 263 0.97 2.77 -5.86
N LEU A 264 -0.27 3.22 -5.73
CA LEU A 264 -1.11 2.93 -4.56
C LEU A 264 -1.42 1.43 -4.45
N MET A 265 -1.85 0.80 -5.55
CA MET A 265 -2.16 -0.63 -5.62
C MET A 265 -0.93 -1.48 -5.29
N ALA A 266 0.24 -1.13 -5.82
CA ALA A 266 1.51 -1.77 -5.47
C ALA A 266 1.81 -1.69 -3.96
N ALA A 267 1.46 -0.57 -3.32
CA ALA A 267 1.70 -0.36 -1.90
C ALA A 267 0.68 -1.08 -0.99
N ILE A 268 -0.59 -1.16 -1.39
CA ILE A 268 -1.63 -1.85 -0.60
C ILE A 268 -1.74 -3.34 -0.92
N TRP A 269 -1.28 -3.79 -2.09
CA TRP A 269 -1.30 -5.19 -2.55
C TRP A 269 0.05 -5.56 -3.18
N PRO A 270 1.08 -5.86 -2.35
CA PRO A 270 2.43 -6.15 -2.83
C PRO A 270 2.54 -7.37 -3.76
N GLU A 271 1.59 -8.31 -3.66
CA GLU A 271 1.54 -9.51 -4.51
C GLU A 271 1.07 -9.22 -5.95
N LEU A 272 0.47 -8.06 -6.18
CA LEU A 272 -0.03 -7.69 -7.51
C LEU A 272 1.16 -7.29 -8.40
N PRO A 273 1.30 -7.83 -9.63
CA PRO A 273 2.41 -7.50 -10.51
C PRO A 273 2.21 -6.11 -11.13
N VAL A 274 2.52 -5.06 -10.39
CA VAL A 274 2.32 -3.66 -10.81
C VAL A 274 3.58 -3.06 -11.39
N TRP A 275 3.57 -2.63 -12.64
CA TRP A 275 4.72 -1.98 -13.29
C TRP A 275 4.45 -0.49 -13.44
N THR A 276 5.20 0.32 -12.69
CA THR A 276 4.97 1.77 -12.64
C THR A 276 5.73 2.55 -13.72
N GLY A 277 6.70 1.93 -14.38
CA GLY A 277 7.53 2.54 -15.44
C GLY A 277 8.69 3.39 -14.92
N ASP A 278 8.69 3.77 -13.64
CA ASP A 278 9.76 4.58 -13.02
C ASP A 278 10.86 3.74 -12.36
N GLU A 279 10.70 2.43 -12.34
CA GLU A 279 11.59 1.54 -11.61
C GLU A 279 12.88 1.33 -12.41
N PRO A 280 14.06 1.65 -11.85
CA PRO A 280 15.31 1.35 -12.53
C PRO A 280 15.46 -0.16 -12.67
N PRO A 281 16.11 -0.65 -13.74
CA PRO A 281 16.40 -2.07 -13.88
C PRO A 281 17.20 -2.56 -12.67
N ALA A 282 16.96 -3.82 -12.29
CA ALA A 282 17.68 -4.42 -11.18
C ALA A 282 19.19 -4.35 -11.44
N PRO A 283 19.99 -3.91 -10.46
CA PRO A 283 21.44 -3.76 -10.63
C PRO A 283 22.15 -5.08 -10.90
N TRP A 284 21.56 -6.21 -10.50
CA TRP A 284 21.98 -7.55 -10.86
C TRP A 284 20.76 -8.47 -11.00
N ILE A 285 20.95 -9.60 -11.68
CA ILE A 285 20.00 -10.72 -11.71
C ILE A 285 20.68 -11.98 -11.20
N ASP A 286 19.91 -12.90 -10.63
CA ASP A 286 20.42 -14.23 -10.29
C ASP A 286 20.47 -15.13 -11.53
N GLY A 287 21.28 -16.20 -11.47
CA GLY A 287 21.48 -17.09 -12.61
C GLY A 287 20.23 -17.86 -13.05
N ARG A 288 19.24 -18.08 -12.16
CA ARG A 288 17.96 -18.71 -12.53
C ARG A 288 17.14 -17.75 -13.39
N THR A 289 17.06 -16.48 -12.98
CA THR A 289 16.40 -15.40 -13.73
C THR A 289 17.07 -15.19 -15.09
N GLU A 290 18.40 -15.16 -15.13
CA GLU A 290 19.17 -15.03 -16.38
C GLU A 290 18.87 -16.18 -17.35
N THR A 291 18.91 -17.43 -16.88
CA THR A 291 18.63 -18.59 -17.72
C THR A 291 17.18 -18.61 -18.22
N LEU A 292 16.24 -18.15 -17.39
CA LEU A 292 14.84 -17.99 -17.78
C LEU A 292 14.71 -16.95 -18.90
N LEU A 293 15.27 -15.75 -18.73
CA LEU A 293 15.22 -14.70 -19.73
C LEU A 293 15.89 -15.10 -21.05
N GLN A 294 16.97 -15.87 -21.01
CA GLN A 294 17.58 -16.40 -22.21
C GLN A 294 16.66 -17.42 -22.92
N THR A 295 15.90 -18.21 -22.16
CA THR A 295 14.87 -19.10 -22.72
C THR A 295 13.74 -18.28 -23.38
N VAL A 296 13.30 -17.20 -22.73
CA VAL A 296 12.31 -16.27 -23.31
C VAL A 296 12.83 -15.71 -24.63
N ARG A 297 14.10 -15.29 -24.69
CA ARG A 297 14.71 -14.76 -25.91
C ARG A 297 14.65 -15.75 -27.05
N THR A 298 15.08 -17.00 -26.84
CA THR A 298 15.01 -18.04 -27.86
C THR A 298 13.58 -18.28 -28.36
N VAL A 299 12.59 -18.27 -27.45
CA VAL A 299 11.17 -18.41 -27.79
C VAL A 299 10.67 -17.25 -28.65
N VAL A 300 11.09 -16.02 -28.34
CA VAL A 300 10.72 -14.80 -29.08
C VAL A 300 11.39 -14.76 -30.46
N GLU A 301 12.67 -15.11 -30.54
CA GLU A 301 13.41 -15.19 -31.81
C GLU A 301 12.79 -16.24 -32.75
N ALA A 302 12.45 -17.42 -32.22
CA ALA A 302 11.75 -18.47 -32.97
C ALA A 302 10.33 -18.06 -33.41
N ALA A 303 9.72 -17.06 -32.76
CA ALA A 303 8.42 -16.52 -33.13
C ALA A 303 8.48 -15.37 -34.16
N GLY A 304 9.68 -15.01 -34.66
CA GLY A 304 9.85 -13.89 -35.58
C GLY A 304 10.06 -12.54 -34.89
N GLY A 305 10.44 -12.51 -33.61
CA GLY A 305 10.95 -11.32 -32.93
C GLY A 305 9.93 -10.47 -32.18
N LYS A 306 8.63 -10.71 -32.27
CA LYS A 306 7.63 -10.05 -31.42
C LYS A 306 6.58 -11.05 -30.97
N LEU A 307 6.32 -11.13 -29.67
CA LEU A 307 5.41 -12.14 -29.11
C LEU A 307 4.61 -11.57 -27.93
N ALA A 308 3.32 -11.86 -27.84
CA ALA A 308 2.53 -11.47 -26.66
C ALA A 308 3.05 -12.17 -25.40
N LEU A 309 3.00 -11.51 -24.24
CA LEU A 309 3.51 -12.10 -22.99
C LEU A 309 2.83 -13.43 -22.65
N LYS A 310 1.52 -13.54 -22.91
CA LYS A 310 0.76 -14.77 -22.73
C LYS A 310 1.28 -15.94 -23.58
N ASP A 311 1.62 -15.66 -24.83
CA ASP A 311 2.13 -16.68 -25.75
C ASP A 311 3.58 -17.04 -25.41
N ALA A 312 4.40 -16.04 -25.04
CA ALA A 312 5.76 -16.25 -24.57
C ALA A 312 5.77 -17.14 -23.32
N PHE A 313 4.92 -16.83 -22.33
CA PHE A 313 4.74 -17.64 -21.13
C PHE A 313 4.34 -19.07 -21.48
N SER A 314 3.30 -19.25 -22.30
CA SER A 314 2.79 -20.58 -22.68
C SER A 314 3.87 -21.45 -23.35
N ARG A 315 4.69 -20.86 -24.23
CA ARG A 315 5.80 -21.55 -24.89
C ARG A 315 6.95 -21.86 -23.94
N VAL A 316 7.26 -20.96 -23.00
CA VAL A 316 8.29 -21.18 -21.97
C VAL A 316 7.87 -22.31 -21.02
N THR A 317 6.61 -22.35 -20.59
CA THR A 317 6.09 -23.37 -19.66
C THR A 317 5.87 -24.73 -20.32
N ALA A 318 5.84 -24.80 -21.66
CA ALA A 318 5.89 -26.07 -22.39
C ALA A 318 7.23 -26.79 -22.22
N ASN A 319 8.29 -26.08 -21.82
CA ASN A 319 9.56 -26.68 -21.43
C ASN A 319 9.45 -27.32 -20.04
N SER A 320 9.86 -28.59 -19.92
CA SER A 320 9.84 -29.33 -18.64
C SER A 320 10.61 -28.63 -17.51
N LYS A 321 11.60 -27.80 -17.82
CA LYS A 321 12.33 -27.01 -16.81
C LYS A 321 11.46 -25.94 -16.13
N TYR A 322 10.44 -25.40 -16.82
CA TYR A 322 9.64 -24.26 -16.37
C TYR A 322 8.14 -24.57 -16.27
N HIS A 323 7.75 -25.86 -16.23
CA HIS A 323 6.33 -26.25 -16.15
C HIS A 323 5.60 -25.73 -14.89
N ASN A 324 6.33 -25.50 -13.79
CA ASN A 324 5.79 -24.94 -12.55
C ASN A 324 5.96 -23.42 -12.42
N LEU A 325 6.47 -22.74 -13.45
CA LEU A 325 6.67 -21.30 -13.43
C LEU A 325 5.30 -20.60 -13.35
N SER A 326 5.10 -19.75 -12.35
CA SER A 326 3.86 -18.97 -12.26
C SER A 326 3.89 -17.74 -13.18
N PRO A 327 2.73 -17.21 -13.61
CA PRO A 327 2.67 -15.94 -14.34
C PRO A 327 3.35 -14.79 -13.59
N GLU A 328 3.23 -14.74 -12.26
CA GLU A 328 3.87 -13.72 -11.43
C GLU A 328 5.39 -13.83 -11.43
N GLU A 329 5.94 -15.04 -11.25
CA GLU A 329 7.38 -15.28 -11.33
C GLU A 329 7.93 -14.88 -12.70
N PHE A 330 7.20 -15.20 -13.77
CA PHE A 330 7.53 -14.81 -15.13
C PHE A 330 7.53 -13.29 -15.32
N LEU A 331 6.48 -12.60 -14.87
CA LEU A 331 6.39 -11.13 -14.93
C LEU A 331 7.47 -10.46 -14.07
N VAL A 332 7.81 -11.01 -12.91
CA VAL A 332 8.90 -10.50 -12.07
C VAL A 332 10.24 -10.61 -12.80
N ALA A 333 10.52 -11.75 -13.44
CA ALA A 333 11.75 -11.93 -14.22
C ALA A 333 11.84 -10.93 -15.39
N LEU A 334 10.74 -10.71 -16.11
CA LEU A 334 10.68 -9.79 -17.25
C LEU A 334 10.97 -8.33 -16.91
N ARG A 335 10.92 -7.91 -15.64
CA ARG A 335 11.40 -6.58 -15.23
C ARG A 335 12.89 -6.38 -15.51
N SER A 336 13.63 -7.47 -15.61
CA SER A 336 15.06 -7.48 -15.91
C SER A 336 15.36 -7.93 -17.34
N ALA A 337 14.36 -7.91 -18.23
CA ALA A 337 14.47 -8.36 -19.62
C ALA A 337 15.64 -7.73 -20.39
N SER A 338 15.99 -6.48 -20.08
CA SER A 338 17.10 -5.76 -20.73
C SER A 338 18.45 -6.46 -20.57
N HIS A 339 18.67 -7.21 -19.47
CA HIS A 339 19.90 -7.98 -19.26
C HIS A 339 20.07 -9.11 -20.29
N ALA A 340 18.98 -9.62 -20.88
CA ALA A 340 19.02 -10.61 -21.94
C ALA A 340 18.90 -9.99 -23.35
N GLY A 341 18.94 -8.66 -23.47
CA GLY A 341 18.68 -7.96 -24.74
C GLY A 341 17.22 -8.06 -25.18
N LEU A 342 16.29 -8.09 -24.23
CA LEU A 342 14.85 -8.07 -24.47
C LEU A 342 14.23 -6.77 -23.96
N LYS A 343 13.15 -6.35 -24.60
CA LYS A 343 12.30 -5.23 -24.19
C LYS A 343 10.86 -5.70 -24.11
N VAL A 344 10.15 -5.23 -23.07
CA VAL A 344 8.70 -5.41 -22.98
C VAL A 344 8.02 -4.14 -23.48
N ASP A 345 7.23 -4.29 -24.52
CA ASP A 345 6.38 -3.29 -25.14
C ASP A 345 5.01 -3.27 -24.45
N LEU A 346 4.61 -2.08 -23.99
CA LEU A 346 3.37 -1.82 -23.26
C LEU A 346 2.43 -0.87 -24.04
N GLU A 347 2.67 -0.63 -25.34
CA GLU A 347 1.82 0.21 -26.19
C GLU A 347 0.36 -0.26 -26.18
N ASN A 348 0.15 -1.58 -26.24
CA ASN A 348 -1.13 -2.20 -25.93
C ASN A 348 -1.08 -2.81 -24.52
N PRO A 349 -1.59 -2.12 -23.47
CA PRO A 349 -1.46 -2.58 -22.09
C PRO A 349 -2.30 -3.82 -21.76
N GLU A 350 -3.31 -4.16 -22.58
CA GLU A 350 -4.11 -5.38 -22.42
C GLU A 350 -3.45 -6.60 -23.06
N MET A 351 -2.56 -6.37 -24.02
CA MET A 351 -1.81 -7.41 -24.72
C MET A 351 -0.34 -6.97 -24.87
N PRO A 352 0.39 -6.87 -23.75
CA PRO A 352 1.80 -6.51 -23.76
C PRO A 352 2.61 -7.54 -24.55
N GLN A 353 3.69 -7.07 -25.18
CA GLN A 353 4.52 -7.90 -26.05
C GLN A 353 5.98 -7.86 -25.58
N VAL A 354 6.71 -8.94 -25.83
CA VAL A 354 8.16 -9.00 -25.63
C VAL A 354 8.83 -9.12 -27.00
N ALA A 355 9.92 -8.37 -27.17
CA ALA A 355 10.73 -8.32 -28.39
C ALA A 355 12.22 -8.20 -28.02
N PRO A 356 13.15 -8.50 -28.95
CA PRO A 356 14.54 -8.08 -28.83
C PRO A 356 14.64 -6.56 -28.64
N ALA A 357 15.57 -6.14 -27.79
CA ALA A 357 15.81 -4.74 -27.43
C ALA A 357 16.45 -3.94 -28.56
#